data_AF-A0A1Z2XMY0-F1
#
_entry.id   AF-A0A1Z2XMY0-F1
#
_cell.length_a   1.000
_cell.length_b   1.000
_cell.length_c   1.000
_cell.angle_alpha   90.00
_cell.angle_beta   90.00
_cell.angle_gamma   90.00
#
_symmetry.space_group_name_H-M   'P 1'
#
loop_
_entity.id
_entity.type
_entity.pdbx_description
1 polymer ?
#
loop_
_entity_poly.entity_id
_entity_poly.type
_entity_poly.pdbx_seq_one_letter_code
_entity_poly.pdbx_strand_id
1 'polypeptide(L)'
;MNEWDKLHRQAERYKAEYPSGTRIMLLSMGEDMHRVEDNTRGTVLTVDDIGTLHCKFDNGRSLGLIPNEDSFRKLTEEELAEEQEPDIDEDEDFGMKM
;
A
#
# COMPACT_ATOMS: atom_id res chain seq x y z
N MET A 1 -1.46 -3.07 33.09
CA MET A 1 -1.01 -3.27 31.70
C MET A 1 -0.05 -2.14 31.38
N ASN A 2 1.20 -2.44 31.05
CA ASN A 2 2.23 -1.42 30.77
C ASN A 2 1.93 -0.76 29.41
N GLU A 3 2.23 0.54 29.27
CA GLU A 3 2.02 1.26 28.00
C GLU A 3 2.83 0.62 26.85
N TRP A 4 4.00 0.07 27.16
CA TRP A 4 4.82 -0.70 26.22
C TRP A 4 4.12 -1.95 25.65
N ASP A 5 3.38 -2.68 26.48
CA ASP A 5 2.64 -3.88 26.04
C ASP A 5 1.46 -3.52 25.13
N LYS A 6 0.83 -2.37 25.37
CA LYS A 6 -0.23 -1.86 24.50
C LYS A 6 0.32 -1.47 23.12
N LEU A 7 1.40 -0.69 23.09
CA LEU A 7 2.04 -0.25 21.85
C LEU A 7 2.55 -1.43 21.03
N HIS A 8 3.20 -2.41 21.67
CA HIS A 8 3.68 -3.61 20.99
C HIS A 8 2.53 -4.41 20.37
N ARG A 9 1.45 -4.66 21.11
CA ARG A 9 0.26 -5.33 20.55
C ARG A 9 -0.37 -4.56 19.40
N GLN A 10 -0.33 -3.24 19.45
CA GLN A 10 -0.85 -2.39 18.39
C GLN A 10 -0.02 -2.51 17.10
N ALA A 11 1.31 -2.49 17.20
CA ALA A 11 2.21 -2.70 16.06
C ALA A 11 2.02 -4.10 15.45
N GLU A 12 1.92 -5.14 16.28
CA GLU A 12 1.67 -6.52 15.82
C GLU A 12 0.32 -6.65 15.10
N ARG A 13 -0.71 -5.92 15.56
CA ARG A 13 -1.99 -5.86 14.85
C ARG A 13 -1.85 -5.21 13.48
N TYR A 14 -1.08 -4.12 13.37
CA TYR A 14 -0.86 -3.47 12.07
C TYR A 14 -0.06 -4.35 11.12
N LYS A 15 0.95 -5.07 11.60
CA LYS A 15 1.67 -6.08 10.80
C LYS A 15 0.74 -7.17 10.26
N ALA A 16 -0.23 -7.61 11.07
CA ALA A 16 -1.20 -8.62 10.65
C ALA A 16 -2.26 -8.05 9.68
N GLU A 17 -2.67 -6.81 9.85
CA GLU A 17 -3.72 -6.17 9.03
C GLU A 17 -3.20 -5.65 7.68
N TYR A 18 -1.90 -5.29 7.63
CA TYR A 18 -1.20 -4.75 6.46
C TYR A 18 0.10 -5.52 6.20
N PRO A 19 0.00 -6.78 5.73
CA PRO A 19 1.19 -7.52 5.31
C PRO A 19 1.90 -6.84 4.13
N SER A 20 3.18 -7.15 3.95
CA SER A 20 3.94 -6.73 2.77
C SER A 20 3.21 -7.13 1.48
N GLY A 21 3.15 -6.22 0.52
CA GLY A 21 2.41 -6.39 -0.73
C GLY A 21 0.97 -5.88 -0.67
N THR A 22 0.47 -5.46 0.49
CA THR A 22 -0.87 -4.87 0.59
C THR A 22 -0.94 -3.57 -0.20
N ARG A 23 -1.93 -3.48 -1.08
CA ARG A 23 -2.19 -2.28 -1.88
C ARG A 23 -3.06 -1.31 -1.10
N ILE A 24 -2.62 -0.06 -1.02
CA ILE A 24 -3.28 0.99 -0.26
C ILE A 24 -3.42 2.26 -1.08
N MET A 25 -4.39 3.10 -0.72
CA MET A 25 -4.59 4.43 -1.26
C MET A 25 -4.50 5.42 -0.12
N LEU A 26 -3.60 6.40 -0.27
CA LEU A 26 -3.53 7.54 0.63
C LEU A 26 -4.72 8.46 0.34
N LEU A 27 -5.54 8.75 1.33
CA LEU A 27 -6.67 9.68 1.20
C LEU A 27 -6.23 11.10 1.53
N SER A 28 -5.48 11.25 2.62
CA SER A 28 -4.90 12.52 3.04
C SER A 28 -3.70 12.23 3.93
N MET A 29 -2.58 12.87 3.62
CA MET A 29 -1.47 13.00 4.56
C MET A 29 -1.75 14.15 5.52
N GLY A 30 -1.19 14.10 6.73
CA GLY A 30 -1.25 15.20 7.71
C GLY A 30 -0.63 16.52 7.19
N GLU A 31 -0.36 17.46 8.09
CA GLU A 31 0.27 18.75 7.74
C GLU A 31 1.78 18.58 7.45
N ASP A 32 2.13 17.90 6.37
CA ASP A 32 3.50 17.75 5.90
C ASP A 32 3.79 18.70 4.72
N MET A 33 4.93 19.40 4.78
CA MET A 33 5.42 20.26 3.68
C MET A 33 5.71 19.48 2.39
N HIS A 34 5.97 18.18 2.50
CA HIS A 34 6.24 17.26 1.40
C HIS A 34 5.14 16.21 1.27
N ARG A 35 3.87 16.59 1.51
CA ARG A 35 2.75 15.66 1.35
C ARG A 35 2.77 14.95 0.01
N VAL A 36 2.40 13.67 0.04
CA VAL A 36 2.02 12.95 -1.18
C VAL A 36 0.63 13.44 -1.58
N GLU A 37 0.35 13.45 -2.88
CA GLU A 37 -0.96 13.86 -3.38
C GLU A 37 -2.06 12.91 -2.89
N ASP A 38 -3.23 13.48 -2.64
CA ASP A 38 -4.39 12.73 -2.20
C ASP A 38 -4.83 11.74 -3.29
N ASN A 39 -5.31 10.58 -2.87
CA ASN A 39 -5.66 9.43 -3.71
C ASN A 39 -4.47 8.75 -4.41
N THR A 40 -3.23 9.06 -4.01
CA THR A 40 -2.06 8.31 -4.52
C THR A 40 -2.10 6.87 -4.01
N ARG A 41 -1.99 5.93 -4.94
CA ARG A 41 -1.88 4.50 -4.65
C ARG A 41 -0.43 4.12 -4.32
N GLY A 42 -0.30 3.11 -3.47
CA GLY A 42 0.97 2.59 -3.04
C GLY A 42 0.88 1.17 -2.51
N THR A 43 2.03 0.58 -2.28
CA THR A 43 2.18 -0.79 -1.81
C THR A 43 2.94 -0.79 -0.50
N VAL A 44 2.39 -1.45 0.52
CA VAL A 44 3.05 -1.65 1.81
C VAL A 44 4.26 -2.55 1.59
N LEU A 45 5.44 -2.10 2.01
CA LEU A 45 6.68 -2.86 1.98
C LEU A 45 6.90 -3.59 3.31
N THR A 46 6.77 -2.86 4.41
CA THR A 46 6.98 -3.41 5.76
C THR A 46 6.29 -2.53 6.79
N VAL A 47 5.96 -3.10 7.94
CA VAL A 47 5.50 -2.38 9.12
C VAL A 47 6.58 -2.52 10.20
N ASP A 48 7.01 -1.40 10.77
CA ASP A 48 8.04 -1.42 11.82
C ASP A 48 7.47 -1.84 13.19
N ASP A 49 8.34 -1.95 14.19
CA ASP A 49 7.95 -2.35 15.55
C ASP A 49 7.24 -1.24 16.34
N ILE A 50 7.16 -0.03 15.78
CA ILE A 50 6.45 1.12 16.34
C ILE A 50 5.01 1.19 15.79
N GLY A 51 4.76 0.58 14.62
CA GLY A 51 3.47 0.53 13.95
C GLY A 51 3.36 1.47 12.75
N THR A 52 4.48 1.97 12.23
CA THR A 52 4.52 2.77 11.00
C THR A 52 4.57 1.87 9.77
N LEU A 53 3.71 2.12 8.80
CA LEU A 53 3.63 1.37 7.56
C LEU A 53 4.54 2.02 6.52
N HIS A 54 5.67 1.39 6.21
CA HIS A 54 6.52 1.83 5.11
C HIS A 54 5.91 1.43 3.78
N CYS A 55 5.49 2.43 3.00
CA CYS A 55 4.81 2.23 1.74
C CYS A 55 5.59 2.84 0.59
N LYS A 56 5.57 2.16 -0.56
CA LYS A 56 6.08 2.68 -1.82
C LYS A 56 4.90 3.13 -2.66
N PHE A 57 4.84 4.42 -2.96
CA PHE A 57 3.82 5.02 -3.80
C PHE A 57 4.19 4.94 -5.28
N ASP A 58 3.18 4.92 -6.14
CA ASP A 58 3.37 4.76 -7.59
C ASP A 58 4.02 5.98 -8.25
N ASN A 59 3.91 7.14 -7.61
CA ASN A 59 4.64 8.36 -7.99
C ASN A 59 6.17 8.26 -7.76
N GLY A 60 6.67 7.06 -7.41
CA GLY A 60 8.08 6.78 -7.17
C GLY A 60 8.56 7.19 -5.77
N ARG A 61 7.70 7.79 -4.93
CA ARG A 61 8.06 8.16 -3.56
C ARG A 61 7.90 6.97 -2.63
N SER A 62 8.63 6.98 -1.52
CA SER A 62 8.45 6.02 -0.44
C SER A 62 8.35 6.79 0.86
N LEU A 63 7.29 6.56 1.61
CA LEU A 63 7.01 7.26 2.87
C LEU A 63 6.39 6.31 3.89
N GLY A 64 6.59 6.62 5.17
CA GLY A 64 5.90 5.94 6.27
C GLY A 64 4.52 6.54 6.47
N LEU A 65 3.51 5.68 6.65
CA LEU A 65 2.16 6.07 7.05
C LEU A 65 1.92 5.68 8.50
N ILE A 66 1.36 6.61 9.26
CA ILE A 66 1.03 6.44 10.67
C ILE A 66 -0.49 6.32 10.78
N PRO A 67 -1.06 5.15 11.18
CA PRO A 67 -2.51 4.94 11.24
C PRO A 67 -3.30 5.95 12.09
N ASN A 68 -2.65 6.65 13.02
CA ASN A 68 -3.27 7.65 13.88
C ASN A 68 -3.15 9.09 13.35
N GLU A 69 -2.31 9.33 12.36
CA GLU A 69 -2.06 10.68 11.79
C GLU A 69 -2.49 10.76 10.32
N ASP A 70 -2.22 9.72 9.54
CA ASP A 70 -2.53 9.65 8.12
C ASP A 70 -3.86 8.94 7.87
N SER A 71 -4.60 9.45 6.89
CA SER A 71 -5.83 8.83 6.40
C SER A 71 -5.53 8.01 5.16
N PHE A 72 -5.67 6.69 5.25
CA PHE A 72 -5.48 5.78 4.13
C PHE A 72 -6.46 4.61 4.20
N ARG A 73 -6.65 3.91 3.07
CA ARG A 73 -7.49 2.72 2.97
C ARG A 73 -6.80 1.63 2.15
N LYS A 74 -7.20 0.38 2.35
CA LYS A 74 -6.85 -0.72 1.44
C LYS A 74 -7.63 -0.58 0.14
N LEU A 75 -7.01 -0.96 -0.97
CA LEU A 75 -7.74 -1.12 -2.23
C LEU A 75 -8.67 -2.34 -2.14
N THR A 76 -9.81 -2.28 -2.81
CA THR A 76 -10.71 -3.43 -2.94
C THR A 76 -10.15 -4.42 -3.96
N GLU A 77 -10.59 -5.68 -3.90
CA GLU A 77 -10.22 -6.71 -4.88
C GLU A 77 -10.56 -6.29 -6.33
N GLU A 78 -11.60 -5.47 -6.51
CA GLU A 78 -11.99 -4.89 -7.80
C GLU A 78 -10.94 -3.91 -8.35
N GLU A 79 -10.47 -2.95 -7.53
CA GLU A 79 -9.42 -2.00 -7.94
C GLU A 79 -8.08 -2.68 -8.19
N LEU A 80 -7.81 -3.78 -7.48
CA LEU A 80 -6.63 -4.63 -7.68
C LEU A 80 -6.71 -5.45 -8.97
N ALA A 81 -7.92 -5.88 -9.37
CA ALA A 81 -8.15 -6.62 -10.60
C ALA A 81 -8.01 -5.72 -11.84
N GLU A 82 -8.48 -4.46 -11.77
CA GLU A 82 -8.28 -3.46 -12.83
C GLU A 82 -6.79 -3.16 -13.09
N GLU A 83 -5.93 -3.18 -12.06
CA GLU A 83 -4.46 -3.04 -12.26
C GLU A 83 -3.80 -4.30 -12.84
N GLN A 84 -4.47 -5.45 -12.75
CA GLN A 84 -3.97 -6.74 -13.22
C GLN A 84 -4.58 -7.18 -14.55
N GLU A 85 -5.52 -6.43 -15.13
CA GLU A 85 -5.91 -6.65 -16.53
C GLU A 85 -4.63 -6.46 -17.36
N PRO A 86 -4.03 -7.55 -17.86
CA PRO A 86 -3.06 -7.38 -18.91
C PRO A 86 -3.85 -6.78 -20.06
N ASP A 87 -3.31 -5.75 -20.71
CA ASP A 87 -3.60 -5.56 -22.12
C ASP A 87 -3.37 -6.92 -22.77
N ILE A 88 -4.47 -7.65 -23.02
CA ILE A 88 -4.45 -8.84 -23.84
C ILE A 88 -4.20 -8.26 -25.23
N ASP A 89 -2.92 -8.01 -25.53
CA ASP A 89 -2.47 -7.87 -26.90
C ASP A 89 -2.77 -9.23 -27.53
N GLU A 90 -3.97 -9.33 -28.11
CA GLU A 90 -4.32 -10.28 -29.15
C GLU A 90 -3.39 -10.03 -30.34
N ASP A 91 -2.09 -10.32 -30.18
CA ASP A 91 -1.21 -10.51 -31.32
C ASP A 91 -1.51 -11.89 -31.91
N GLU A 92 -2.52 -11.87 -32.77
CA GLU A 92 -2.84 -12.87 -33.78
C GLU A 92 -1.59 -13.34 -34.54
N ASP A 93 -1.59 -14.63 -34.87
CA ASP A 93 -1.08 -15.20 -36.12
C ASP A 93 0.39 -14.95 -36.51
N PHE A 94 1.28 -15.88 -36.15
CA PHE A 94 2.35 -16.27 -37.07
C PHE A 94 2.44 -17.79 -37.20
N GLY A 95 1.89 -18.26 -38.32
CA GLY A 95 1.82 -19.66 -38.71
C GLY A 95 3.13 -20.45 -38.59
N MET A 96 3.06 -21.55 -37.84
CA MET A 96 4.06 -22.62 -37.90
C MET A 96 3.79 -23.48 -39.15
N LYS A 97 4.45 -23.14 -40.25
CA LYS A 97 4.68 -24.04 -41.40
C LYS A 97 6.16 -24.00 -41.74
N MET A 98 6.91 -25.03 -41.34
CA MET A 98 8.04 -25.62 -42.08
C MET A 98 8.23 -27.06 -41.60
#